data_AF-A0A077P5N0-F1
#
_entry.id   AF-A0A077P5N0-F1
#
_cell.length_a   1.000
_cell.length_b   1.000
_cell.length_c   1.000
_cell.angle_alpha   90.00
_cell.angle_beta   90.00
_cell.angle_gamma   90.00
#
_symmetry.space_group_name_H-M   'P 1'
#
loop_
_entity.id
_entity.type
_entity.pdbx_description
1 polymer ?
#
loop_
_entity_poly.entity_id
_entity_poly.type
_entity_poly.pdbx_seq_one_letter_code
_entity_poly.pdbx_strand_id
1 'polypeptide(L)'
;MAGKSNIAFYRQPNFTISLNLIDTTDAKVGAYLMILDAEGINNAQVFSIKRGSEMEYEHIPSTACSNQLTCSIYIKKTDNGSYPLVGTFYLRYHPASGLVDITEVKISPGALLNLEVDKVDNTKFHFKLQAKQCNQAITSIS
;
A
#
# COMPACT_ATOMS: atom_id res chain seq x y z
N MET A 1 16.14 -1.99 45.20
CA MET A 1 15.07 -1.96 44.18
C MET A 1 15.38 -0.83 43.22
N ALA A 2 15.98 -1.14 42.06
CA ALA A 2 16.19 -0.17 40.98
C ALA A 2 15.13 -0.44 39.92
N GLY A 3 14.24 0.53 39.71
CA GLY A 3 13.18 0.47 38.71
C GLY A 3 13.78 0.30 37.32
N LYS A 4 13.33 -0.72 36.59
CA LYS A 4 13.58 -0.85 35.16
C LYS A 4 12.86 0.32 34.47
N SER A 5 13.60 1.37 34.15
CA SER A 5 13.13 2.39 33.22
C SER A 5 13.00 1.73 31.84
N ASN A 6 11.79 1.33 31.48
CA ASN A 6 11.43 1.01 30.10
C ASN A 6 11.44 2.32 29.32
N ILE A 7 12.64 2.76 28.89
CA ILE A 7 12.78 3.85 27.94
C ILE A 7 12.35 3.29 26.59
N ALA A 8 11.08 3.52 26.23
CA ALA A 8 10.64 3.37 24.85
C ALA A 8 11.40 4.42 24.02
N PHE A 9 12.42 3.99 23.28
CA PHE A 9 13.07 4.84 22.28
C PHE A 9 12.07 5.05 21.14
N TYR A 10 11.25 6.10 21.25
CA TYR A 10 10.43 6.57 20.14
C TYR A 10 11.36 7.15 19.08
N ARG A 11 11.75 6.32 18.13
CA ARG A 11 12.51 6.76 16.97
C ARG A 11 11.64 7.70 16.15
N GLN A 12 12.08 8.94 15.94
CA GLN A 12 11.36 9.86 15.06
C GLN A 12 11.25 9.27 13.65
N PRO A 13 10.11 9.44 12.96
CA PRO A 13 9.97 9.00 11.58
C PRO A 13 11.04 9.65 10.69
N ASN A 14 11.67 8.86 9.83
CA ASN A 14 12.56 9.34 8.77
C ASN A 14 11.76 10.11 7.72
N PHE A 15 10.58 9.60 7.36
CA PHE A 15 9.59 10.25 6.52
C PHE A 15 8.20 9.68 6.78
N THR A 16 7.16 10.34 6.27
CA THR A 16 5.78 9.87 6.30
C THR A 16 5.23 9.89 4.88
N ILE A 17 4.57 8.80 4.47
CA ILE A 17 3.74 8.79 3.26
C ILE A 17 2.28 8.92 3.67
N SER A 18 1.48 9.60 2.85
CA SER A 18 0.03 9.61 3.01
C SER A 18 -0.58 8.89 1.83
N LEU A 19 -1.53 7.99 2.06
CA LEU A 19 -2.11 7.24 0.95
C LEU A 19 -3.58 6.93 1.12
N ASN A 20 -4.22 6.67 -0.02
CA ASN A 20 -5.57 6.10 -0.10
C ASN A 20 -5.54 4.82 -0.92
N LEU A 21 -6.32 3.83 -0.48
CA LEU A 21 -6.70 2.69 -1.32
C LEU A 21 -8.07 2.99 -1.94
N ILE A 22 -8.10 3.31 -3.23
CA ILE A 22 -9.32 3.61 -3.97
C ILE A 22 -9.79 2.36 -4.68
N ASP A 23 -10.90 1.79 -4.23
CA ASP A 23 -11.56 0.68 -4.90
C ASP A 23 -12.39 1.19 -6.08
N THR A 24 -11.92 0.86 -7.29
CA THR A 24 -12.63 1.13 -8.56
C THR A 24 -13.27 -0.14 -9.14
N THR A 25 -13.35 -1.22 -8.36
CA THR A 25 -14.10 -2.43 -8.71
C THR A 25 -15.58 -2.29 -8.35
N ASP A 26 -16.39 -3.28 -8.72
CA ASP A 26 -17.80 -3.39 -8.36
C ASP A 26 -18.04 -4.00 -6.98
N ALA A 27 -16.99 -4.20 -6.16
CA ALA A 27 -17.15 -4.75 -4.82
C ALA A 27 -17.96 -3.84 -3.88
N LYS A 28 -18.33 -4.29 -2.69
CA LYS A 28 -18.95 -3.42 -1.68
C LYS A 28 -17.93 -2.45 -1.06
N VAL A 29 -18.39 -1.35 -0.47
CA VAL A 29 -17.53 -0.43 0.32
C VAL A 29 -16.78 -1.23 1.40
N GLY A 30 -15.49 -0.94 1.60
CA GLY A 30 -14.67 -1.62 2.61
C GLY A 30 -14.42 -3.10 2.33
N ALA A 31 -14.64 -3.57 1.10
CA ALA A 31 -14.40 -4.97 0.72
C ALA A 31 -12.93 -5.37 0.80
N TYR A 32 -12.02 -4.41 0.71
CA TYR A 32 -10.59 -4.63 0.67
C TYR A 32 -9.85 -3.87 1.77
N LEU A 33 -8.82 -4.50 2.29
CA LEU A 33 -7.83 -3.94 3.20
C LEU A 33 -6.45 -4.06 2.53
N MET A 34 -5.75 -2.94 2.38
CA MET A 34 -4.34 -2.94 2.02
C MET A 34 -3.49 -3.07 3.27
N ILE A 35 -2.50 -3.95 3.21
CA ILE A 35 -1.49 -4.15 4.23
C ILE A 35 -0.13 -3.85 3.60
N LEU A 36 0.61 -2.94 4.22
CA LEU A 36 1.96 -2.57 3.84
C LEU A 36 2.95 -3.05 4.88
N ASP A 37 3.94 -3.83 4.45
CA ASP A 37 4.98 -4.32 5.35
C ASP A 37 6.37 -3.98 4.83
N ALA A 38 7.15 -3.32 5.66
CA ALA A 38 8.52 -2.91 5.39
C ALA A 38 9.20 -2.57 6.71
N GLU A 39 10.53 -2.58 6.70
CA GLU A 39 11.33 -2.04 7.80
C GLU A 39 10.83 -0.63 8.16
N GLY A 40 10.49 -0.42 9.43
CA GLY A 40 10.11 0.89 9.97
C GLY A 40 8.67 1.34 9.69
N ILE A 41 7.91 0.66 8.82
CA ILE A 41 6.46 0.85 8.60
C ILE A 41 5.65 -0.14 9.46
N ASN A 42 6.11 -1.40 9.55
CA ASN A 42 5.57 -2.46 10.41
C ASN A 42 4.05 -2.71 10.24
N ASN A 43 3.63 -3.36 9.14
CA ASN A 43 2.25 -3.81 8.93
C ASN A 43 1.18 -2.70 9.02
N ALA A 44 1.38 -1.61 8.27
CA ALA A 44 0.39 -0.53 8.17
C ALA A 44 -0.85 -1.00 7.39
N GLN A 45 -2.03 -0.57 7.83
CA GLN A 45 -3.32 -1.07 7.36
C GLN A 45 -4.18 0.08 6.85
N VAL A 46 -4.70 -0.05 5.62
CA VAL A 46 -5.51 0.99 4.96
C VAL A 46 -6.73 0.37 4.30
N PHE A 47 -7.91 0.75 4.77
CA PHE A 47 -9.17 0.27 4.20
C PHE A 47 -9.46 0.91 2.83
N SER A 48 -10.11 0.15 1.97
CA SER A 48 -10.58 0.66 0.67
C SER A 48 -11.74 1.63 0.84
N ILE A 49 -11.65 2.76 0.15
CA ILE A 49 -12.75 3.69 -0.07
C ILE A 49 -13.28 3.56 -1.50
N LYS A 50 -14.55 3.92 -1.72
CA LYS A 50 -15.11 3.92 -3.08
C LYS A 50 -14.69 5.16 -3.84
N ARG A 51 -14.58 5.01 -5.17
CA ARG A 51 -14.38 6.14 -6.07
C ARG A 51 -15.48 7.19 -5.86
N GLY A 52 -15.08 8.44 -5.65
CA GLY A 52 -16.01 9.57 -5.45
C GLY A 52 -16.47 9.75 -4.00
N SER A 53 -16.07 8.87 -3.08
CA SER A 53 -16.22 9.13 -1.64
C SER A 53 -15.28 10.24 -1.18
N GLU A 54 -15.59 10.82 -0.01
CA GLU A 54 -14.67 11.70 0.70
C GLU A 54 -13.35 10.97 0.97
N MET A 55 -12.23 11.63 0.68
CA MET A 55 -10.89 11.06 0.76
C MET A 55 -10.21 11.52 2.04
N GLU A 56 -10.05 10.61 3.00
CA GLU A 56 -9.21 10.81 4.18
C GLU A 56 -7.94 9.98 4.03
N TYR A 57 -6.79 10.65 3.99
CA TYR A 57 -5.52 9.97 3.77
C TYR A 57 -5.01 9.32 5.06
N GLU A 58 -4.59 8.06 4.94
CA GLU A 58 -3.87 7.37 6.00
C GLU A 58 -2.41 7.81 6.01
N HIS A 59 -1.93 8.29 7.16
CA HIS A 59 -0.57 8.77 7.35
C HIS A 59 0.32 7.66 7.93
N ILE A 60 1.22 7.15 7.11
CA ILE A 60 2.07 6.01 7.44
C ILE A 60 3.51 6.49 7.66
N PRO A 61 3.97 6.60 8.91
CA PRO A 61 5.35 6.95 9.20
C PRO A 61 6.28 5.77 8.90
N SER A 62 7.48 6.06 8.40
CA SER A 62 8.59 5.10 8.35
C SER A 62 9.67 5.50 9.34
N THR A 63 10.02 4.60 10.24
CA THR A 63 11.15 4.76 11.18
C THR A 63 12.43 4.09 10.69
N ALA A 64 12.49 3.69 9.42
CA ALA A 64 13.64 3.02 8.83
C ALA A 64 14.88 3.95 8.82
N CYS A 65 16.07 3.36 8.97
CA CYS A 65 17.32 4.11 8.76
C CYS A 65 17.52 4.50 7.30
N SER A 66 17.01 3.67 6.39
CA SER A 66 17.26 3.76 4.96
C SER A 66 16.33 4.76 4.29
N ASN A 67 16.85 5.44 3.26
CA ASN A 67 16.07 6.25 2.34
C ASN A 67 15.53 5.43 1.15
N GLN A 68 15.83 4.14 1.09
CA GLN A 68 15.30 3.21 0.10
C GLN A 68 14.67 2.02 0.81
N LEU A 69 13.39 1.75 0.54
CA LEU A 69 12.66 0.65 1.17
C LEU A 69 12.03 -0.25 0.11
N THR A 70 12.19 -1.55 0.30
CA THR A 70 11.38 -2.56 -0.36
C THR A 70 10.16 -2.81 0.53
N CYS A 71 8.96 -2.56 0.02
CA CYS A 71 7.72 -2.71 0.77
C CYS A 71 6.86 -3.79 0.13
N SER A 72 6.52 -4.82 0.93
CA SER A 72 5.51 -5.80 0.56
C SER A 72 4.13 -5.18 0.64
N ILE A 73 3.30 -5.45 -0.36
CA ILE A 73 1.91 -5.01 -0.40
C ILE A 73 0.99 -6.22 -0.53
N TYR A 74 -0.03 -6.25 0.32
CA TYR A 74 -1.08 -7.26 0.29
C TYR A 74 -2.43 -6.58 0.23
N ILE A 75 -3.29 -7.01 -0.68
CA ILE A 75 -4.72 -6.66 -0.64
C ILE A 75 -5.45 -7.89 -0.13
N LYS A 76 -6.13 -7.72 1.00
CA LYS A 76 -6.93 -8.75 1.67
C LYS A 76 -8.41 -8.45 1.50
N LYS A 77 -9.22 -9.44 1.14
CA LYS A 77 -10.67 -9.34 1.23
C LYS A 77 -11.12 -9.40 2.69
N THR A 78 -11.97 -8.48 3.10
CA THR A 78 -12.42 -8.38 4.49
C THR A 78 -13.46 -9.43 4.88
N ASP A 79 -14.20 -9.96 3.90
CA ASP A 79 -15.28 -10.93 4.12
C ASP A 79 -14.80 -12.37 4.38
N ASN A 80 -13.75 -12.81 3.68
CA ASN A 80 -13.26 -14.18 3.72
C ASN A 80 -11.76 -14.29 3.98
N GLY A 81 -11.05 -13.17 4.10
CA GLY A 81 -9.63 -13.12 4.44
C GLY A 81 -8.67 -13.55 3.34
N SER A 82 -9.14 -13.84 2.12
CA SER A 82 -8.29 -14.19 0.98
C SER A 82 -7.45 -13.00 0.51
N TYR A 83 -6.32 -13.29 -0.17
CA TYR A 83 -5.39 -12.28 -0.69
C TYR A 83 -5.43 -12.23 -2.23
N PRO A 84 -6.40 -11.53 -2.83
CA PRO A 84 -6.52 -11.45 -4.30
C PRO A 84 -5.35 -10.72 -4.98
N LEU A 85 -4.53 -9.97 -4.23
CA LEU A 85 -3.32 -9.33 -4.75
C LEU A 85 -2.22 -9.34 -3.70
N VAL A 86 -1.05 -9.80 -4.12
CA VAL A 86 0.20 -9.72 -3.36
C VAL A 86 1.28 -9.17 -4.29
N GLY A 87 2.11 -8.29 -3.78
CA GLY A 87 3.18 -7.68 -4.55
C GLY A 87 4.22 -7.01 -3.69
N THR A 88 5.05 -6.22 -4.35
CA THR A 88 6.11 -5.44 -3.75
C THR A 88 6.21 -4.11 -4.48
N PHE A 89 6.47 -3.02 -3.77
CA PHE A 89 6.87 -1.76 -4.38
C PHE A 89 8.10 -1.19 -3.69
N TYR A 90 8.79 -0.29 -4.38
CA TYR A 90 10.06 0.26 -3.93
C TYR A 90 9.91 1.76 -3.70
N LEU A 91 10.20 2.18 -2.47
CA LEU A 91 10.18 3.57 -2.05
C LEU A 91 11.57 4.17 -2.07
N ARG A 92 11.66 5.41 -2.50
CA ARG A 92 12.87 6.23 -2.35
C ARG A 92 12.52 7.59 -1.75
N TYR A 93 13.05 7.88 -0.58
CA TYR A 93 12.98 9.18 0.07
C TYR A 93 14.19 10.04 -0.31
N HIS A 94 13.96 11.33 -0.55
CA HIS A 94 14.98 12.31 -0.88
C HIS A 94 15.03 13.38 0.23
N PRO A 95 15.93 13.24 1.22
CA PRO A 95 15.91 14.11 2.41
C PRO A 95 16.09 15.60 2.13
N ALA A 96 16.79 15.95 1.04
CA ALA A 96 17.03 17.35 0.67
C ALA A 96 15.76 18.07 0.19
N SER A 97 14.81 17.33 -0.41
CA SER A 97 13.57 17.89 -0.97
C SER A 97 12.30 17.47 -0.21
N GLY A 98 12.41 16.52 0.72
CA GLY A 98 11.26 15.94 1.42
C GLY A 98 10.37 15.05 0.54
N LEU A 99 10.83 14.71 -0.67
CA LEU A 99 10.05 13.99 -1.66
C LEU A 99 10.22 12.47 -1.50
N VAL A 100 9.13 11.73 -1.71
CA VAL A 100 9.11 10.28 -1.79
C VAL A 100 8.69 9.86 -3.19
N ASP A 101 9.40 8.90 -3.78
CA ASP A 101 9.06 8.27 -5.04
C ASP A 101 8.73 6.80 -4.85
N ILE A 102 7.76 6.31 -5.62
CA ILE A 102 7.55 4.89 -5.84
C ILE A 102 8.20 4.56 -7.19
N THR A 103 9.37 3.93 -7.16
CA THR A 103 10.17 3.73 -8.38
C THR A 103 9.69 2.54 -9.20
N GLU A 104 9.06 1.57 -8.54
CA GLU A 104 8.58 0.35 -9.19
C GLU A 104 7.49 -0.31 -8.34
N VAL A 105 6.50 -0.92 -8.99
CA VAL A 105 5.47 -1.78 -8.39
C VAL A 105 5.46 -3.10 -9.14
N LYS A 106 5.70 -4.21 -8.42
CA LYS A 106 5.71 -5.57 -8.93
C LYS A 106 4.55 -6.34 -8.32
N ILE A 107 3.59 -6.73 -9.15
CA ILE A 107 2.43 -7.55 -8.73
C ILE A 107 2.67 -9.01 -9.11
N SER A 108 2.30 -9.93 -8.21
CA SER A 108 2.44 -11.36 -8.45
C SER A 108 1.65 -11.80 -9.70
N PRO A 109 2.21 -12.67 -10.58
CA PRO A 109 1.56 -13.04 -11.84
C PRO A 109 0.13 -13.59 -11.73
N GLY A 110 -0.18 -14.28 -10.63
CA GLY A 110 -1.50 -14.85 -10.33
C GLY A 110 -2.49 -13.93 -9.63
N ALA A 111 -2.18 -12.65 -9.43
CA ALA A 111 -3.11 -11.71 -8.81
C ALA A 111 -4.40 -11.58 -9.62
N LEU A 112 -5.53 -11.56 -8.91
CA LEU A 112 -6.88 -11.41 -9.45
C LEU A 112 -7.28 -9.94 -9.63
N LEU A 113 -6.51 -9.03 -9.04
CA LEU A 113 -6.69 -7.59 -9.13
C LEU A 113 -5.43 -6.94 -9.71
N ASN A 114 -5.61 -5.76 -10.28
CA ASN A 114 -4.53 -4.86 -10.67
C ASN A 114 -4.47 -3.69 -9.69
N LEU A 115 -3.29 -3.09 -9.59
CA LEU A 115 -3.03 -1.95 -8.74
C LEU A 115 -2.26 -0.90 -9.52
N GLU A 116 -2.89 0.26 -9.69
CA GLU A 116 -2.28 1.44 -10.30
C GLU A 116 -1.95 2.45 -9.20
N VAL A 117 -0.82 3.15 -9.33
CA VAL A 117 -0.39 4.12 -8.32
C VAL A 117 -0.19 5.49 -8.94
N ASP A 118 -0.94 6.47 -8.45
CA ASP A 118 -0.74 7.87 -8.79
C ASP A 118 -0.03 8.60 -7.65
N LYS A 119 0.92 9.45 -8.01
CA LYS A 119 1.49 10.44 -7.09
C LYS A 119 0.64 11.70 -7.14
N VAL A 120 0.08 12.08 -6.00
CA VAL A 120 -0.77 13.28 -5.84
C VAL A 120 0.05 14.48 -5.39
N ASP A 121 1.06 14.24 -4.57
CA ASP A 121 1.96 15.26 -4.01
C ASP A 121 3.32 14.60 -3.66
N ASN A 122 4.26 15.37 -3.13
CA ASN A 122 5.61 14.92 -2.77
C ASN A 122 5.64 13.65 -1.90
N THR A 123 4.64 13.47 -1.03
CA THR A 123 4.54 12.29 -0.14
C THR A 123 3.14 11.65 -0.16
N LYS A 124 2.28 12.01 -1.13
CA LYS A 124 0.88 11.57 -1.18
C LYS A 124 0.61 10.71 -2.40
N PHE A 125 -0.06 9.58 -2.20
CA PHE A 125 -0.30 8.59 -3.26
C PHE A 125 -1.74 8.08 -3.26
N HIS A 126 -2.27 7.83 -4.45
CA HIS A 126 -3.48 7.05 -4.64
C HIS A 126 -3.13 5.67 -5.17
N PHE A 127 -3.56 4.63 -4.46
CA PHE A 127 -3.49 3.24 -4.90
C PHE A 127 -4.87 2.85 -5.41
N LYS A 128 -5.04 2.77 -6.73
CA LYS A 128 -6.31 2.39 -7.35
C LYS A 128 -6.36 0.89 -7.59
N LEU A 129 -7.35 0.24 -6.97
CA LEU A 129 -7.59 -1.18 -7.09
C LEU A 129 -8.59 -1.46 -8.20
N GLN A 130 -8.20 -2.28 -9.16
CA GLN A 130 -8.98 -2.59 -10.37
C GLN A 130 -9.19 -4.09 -10.51
N ALA A 131 -10.33 -4.49 -11.07
CA ALA A 131 -10.54 -5.89 -11.45
C ALA A 131 -9.61 -6.21 -12.62
N LYS A 132 -8.89 -7.34 -12.52
CA LYS A 132 -8.10 -7.81 -13.66
C LYS A 132 -9.06 -8.42 -14.66
N GLN A 133 -9.13 -7.86 -15.88
CA GLN A 133 -9.90 -8.49 -16.95
C GLN A 133 -9.25 -9.85 -17.24
N CYS A 134 -10.01 -10.93 -17.05
CA CYS A 134 -9.62 -12.22 -17.59
C CYS A 134 -9.67 -12.11 -19.11
N ASN A 135 -8.52 -12.10 -19.78
CA ASN A 135 -8.50 -12.44 -21.19
C ASN A 135 -8.99 -13.89 -21.30
N GLN A 136 -10.28 -14.07 -21.61
CA GLN A 136 -10.73 -15.31 -22.18
C GLN A 136 -10.00 -15.41 -23.52
N ALA A 137 -8.93 -16.22 -23.55
CA ALA A 137 -8.43 -16.73 -24.80
C ALA A 137 -9.61 -17.46 -25.43
N ILE A 138 -10.26 -16.82 -26.40
CA ILE A 138 -11.20 -17.47 -27.30
C ILE A 138 -10.33 -18.44 -28.10
N THR A 139 -10.17 -19.66 -27.60
CA THR A 139 -9.75 -20.79 -28.44
C THR A 139 -10.90 -21.04 -29.39
N SER A 140 -10.92 -20.31 -30.50
CA SER A 140 -11.69 -20.68 -31.68
C SER A 140 -11.13 -22.02 -32.15
N ILE A 141 -11.82 -23.10 -31.79
CA ILE A 141 -11.63 -24.40 -32.43
C ILE A 141 -12.40 -24.30 -33.74
N SER A 142 -11.69 -24.08 -34.84
CA SER A 142 -12.17 -24.27 -36.21
C SER A 142 -11.71 -25.62 -36.72
#